data_AF-A0A818SYM7-F1
#
_entry.id   AF-A0A818SYM7-F1
#
_cell.length_a   1.000
_cell.length_b   1.000
_cell.length_c   1.000
_cell.angle_alpha   90.00
_cell.angle_beta   90.00
_cell.angle_gamma   90.00
#
_symmetry.space_group_name_H-M   'P 1'
#
loop_
_entity.id
_entity.type
_entity.pdbx_description
1 polymer ?
#
loop_
_entity_poly.entity_id
_entity_poly.type
_entity_poly.pdbx_seq_one_letter_code
_entity_poly.pdbx_strand_id
1 'polypeptide(L)'
;MTIPIIDLSPLWDSTPIGLSKVAEEFTSAFQDIGFAYIVNHRVPESIINQVFIQHRRFHALPLEEKNKIRLNQWHRGYLPLASYQIKSDSKSVLLAAKNTFVNSRANFSNS
;
A
#
# COMPACT_ATOMS: atom_id res chain seq x y z
N MET A 1 -4.73 20.06 -4.44
CA MET A 1 -4.14 18.71 -4.32
C MET A 1 -4.91 17.78 -5.22
N THR A 2 -4.20 17.13 -6.14
CA THR A 2 -4.75 16.12 -7.04
C THR A 2 -3.96 14.83 -6.82
N ILE A 3 -4.63 13.69 -6.76
CA ILE A 3 -3.93 12.40 -6.64
C ILE A 3 -3.30 12.08 -7.99
N PRO A 4 -1.99 11.79 -8.07
CA PRO A 4 -1.30 11.45 -9.31
C PRO A 4 -1.90 10.19 -9.93
N ILE A 5 -1.94 10.15 -11.26
CA ILE A 5 -2.29 8.95 -12.03
C ILE A 5 -1.04 8.52 -12.79
N ILE A 6 -0.60 7.29 -12.57
CA ILE A 6 0.57 6.70 -13.23
C ILE A 6 0.08 5.78 -14.35
N ASP A 7 0.57 6.01 -15.55
CA ASP A 7 0.23 5.21 -16.74
C ASP A 7 1.30 4.15 -17.00
N LEU A 8 0.94 2.87 -16.91
CA LEU A 8 1.86 1.77 -17.16
C LEU A 8 2.02 1.42 -18.65
N SER A 9 1.29 2.07 -19.56
CA SER A 9 1.38 1.78 -21.00
C SER A 9 2.81 1.70 -21.54
N PRO A 10 3.75 2.61 -21.16
CA PRO A 10 5.12 2.58 -21.67
C PRO A 10 5.92 1.32 -21.28
N LEU A 11 5.52 0.60 -20.23
CA LEU A 11 6.20 -0.64 -19.83
C LEU A 11 5.98 -1.77 -20.83
N TRP A 12 4.92 -1.69 -21.62
CA TRP A 12 4.47 -2.79 -22.44
C TRP A 12 5.15 -2.88 -23.80
N ASP A 13 5.83 -1.81 -24.21
CA ASP A 13 6.59 -1.76 -25.46
C ASP A 13 8.03 -2.29 -25.28
N SER A 14 8.38 -2.77 -24.07
CA SER A 14 9.70 -3.34 -23.73
C SER A 14 10.89 -2.42 -24.04
N THR A 15 10.67 -1.10 -24.04
CA THR A 15 11.74 -0.12 -24.27
C THR A 15 12.33 0.36 -22.94
N PRO A 16 13.67 0.55 -22.85
CA PRO A 16 14.30 1.13 -21.66
C PRO A 16 13.73 2.50 -21.29
N ILE A 17 13.33 3.29 -22.30
CA ILE A 17 12.75 4.62 -22.13
C ILE A 17 11.42 4.56 -21.37
N GLY A 18 10.56 3.59 -21.70
CA GLY A 18 9.27 3.40 -21.03
C GLY A 18 9.43 3.04 -19.56
N LEU A 19 10.41 2.20 -19.22
CA LEU A 19 10.73 1.84 -17.85
C LEU A 19 11.20 3.05 -17.03
N SER A 20 12.16 3.82 -17.55
CA SER A 20 12.67 5.01 -16.87
C SER A 20 11.56 6.04 -16.61
N LYS A 21 10.70 6.30 -17.61
CA LYS A 21 9.59 7.24 -17.47
C LYS A 21 8.64 6.83 -16.35
N VAL A 22 8.21 5.57 -16.32
CA VAL A 22 7.30 5.09 -15.27
C VAL A 22 7.99 5.15 -13.90
N ALA A 23 9.27 4.76 -13.80
CA ALA A 23 10.02 4.85 -12.55
C ALA A 23 10.11 6.29 -11.99
N GLU A 24 10.27 7.29 -12.85
CA GLU A 24 10.26 8.70 -12.48
C GLU A 24 8.89 9.15 -11.97
N GLU A 25 7.79 8.75 -12.63
CA GLU A 25 6.43 9.04 -12.19
C GLU A 25 6.13 8.44 -10.80
N PHE A 26 6.55 7.19 -10.57
CA PHE A 26 6.47 6.55 -9.25
C PHE A 26 7.28 7.34 -8.22
N THR A 27 8.53 7.68 -8.53
CA THR A 27 9.41 8.41 -7.61
C THR A 27 8.77 9.73 -7.19
N SER A 28 8.27 10.52 -8.15
CA SER A 28 7.62 11.79 -7.85
C SER A 28 6.35 11.61 -7.00
N ALA A 29 5.47 10.67 -7.35
CA ALA A 29 4.20 10.49 -6.64
C ALA A 29 4.41 10.04 -5.18
N PHE A 30 5.38 9.16 -4.94
CA PHE A 30 5.66 8.63 -3.61
C PHE A 30 6.55 9.54 -2.76
N GLN A 31 7.31 10.48 -3.36
CA GLN A 31 8.05 11.51 -2.61
C GLN A 31 7.18 12.69 -2.17
N ASP A 32 6.14 13.02 -2.94
CA ASP A 32 5.26 14.16 -2.63
C ASP A 32 4.03 13.72 -1.82
N ILE A 33 3.12 12.96 -2.44
CA ILE A 33 1.81 12.62 -1.86
C ILE A 33 1.85 11.26 -1.13
N GLY A 34 2.78 10.38 -1.51
CA GLY A 34 2.86 9.02 -0.95
C GLY A 34 1.77 8.06 -1.47
N PHE A 35 1.00 8.49 -2.47
CA PHE A 35 -0.16 7.75 -3.01
C PHE A 35 -0.41 8.10 -4.48
N ALA A 36 -0.89 7.14 -5.27
CA ALA A 36 -1.22 7.31 -6.69
C ALA A 36 -2.29 6.31 -7.14
N TYR A 37 -3.01 6.67 -8.21
CA TYR A 37 -3.80 5.73 -9.02
C TYR A 37 -2.94 5.18 -10.16
N ILE A 38 -3.22 3.93 -10.55
CA ILE A 38 -2.53 3.28 -11.67
C ILE A 38 -3.54 2.97 -12.77
N VAL A 39 -3.19 3.27 -14.01
CA VAL A 39 -3.98 2.92 -15.21
C VAL A 39 -3.18 2.05 -16.17
N ASN A 40 -3.87 1.38 -17.09
CA ASN A 40 -3.27 0.52 -18.12
C ASN A 40 -2.36 -0.59 -17.57
N HIS A 41 -2.65 -1.10 -16.37
CA HIS A 41 -1.91 -2.17 -15.69
C HIS A 41 -2.13 -3.58 -16.25
N ARG A 42 -2.91 -3.74 -17.33
CA ARG A 42 -3.25 -5.02 -17.99
C ARG A 42 -3.95 -6.07 -17.13
N VAL A 43 -4.45 -5.72 -15.94
CA VAL A 43 -5.32 -6.65 -15.19
C VAL A 43 -6.69 -6.62 -15.87
N PRO A 44 -7.19 -7.78 -16.36
CA PRO A 44 -8.46 -7.80 -17.08
C PRO A 44 -9.62 -7.38 -16.18
N GLU A 45 -10.55 -6.61 -16.74
CA GLU A 45 -11.75 -6.16 -16.01
C GLU A 45 -12.59 -7.34 -15.50
N SER A 46 -12.61 -8.46 -16.25
CA SER A 46 -13.27 -9.69 -15.83
C SER A 46 -12.73 -10.24 -14.50
N ILE A 47 -11.42 -10.15 -14.26
CA ILE A 47 -10.79 -10.59 -13.00
C ILE A 47 -11.23 -9.67 -11.86
N ILE A 48 -11.20 -8.35 -12.07
CA ILE A 48 -11.64 -7.36 -11.08
C ILE A 48 -13.10 -7.63 -10.68
N ASN A 49 -13.97 -7.80 -11.67
CA ASN A 49 -15.39 -8.08 -11.45
C ASN A 49 -15.61 -9.39 -10.69
N GLN A 50 -14.89 -10.46 -11.04
CA GLN A 50 -14.97 -11.73 -10.33
C GLN A 50 -14.50 -11.62 -8.88
N VAL A 51 -13.41 -10.90 -8.60
CA VAL A 51 -12.93 -10.65 -7.23
C VAL A 51 -14.02 -9.98 -6.39
N PHE A 52 -14.67 -8.94 -6.91
CA PHE A 52 -15.74 -8.27 -6.18
C PHE A 52 -16.97 -9.14 -5.96
N ILE A 53 -17.32 -10.01 -6.92
CA ILE A 53 -18.40 -10.99 -6.76
C ILE A 53 -18.07 -11.97 -5.63
N GLN A 54 -16.87 -12.57 -5.64
CA GLN A 54 -16.48 -13.52 -4.60
C GLN A 54 -16.33 -12.85 -3.24
N HIS A 55 -15.80 -11.63 -3.18
CA HIS A 55 -15.73 -10.83 -1.96
C HIS A 55 -17.11 -10.63 -1.35
N ARG A 56 -18.10 -10.16 -2.13
CA ARG A 56 -19.49 -10.01 -1.65
C ARG A 56 -20.08 -11.33 -1.17
N ARG A 57 -19.90 -12.41 -1.94
CA ARG A 57 -20.39 -13.75 -1.58
C ARG A 57 -19.80 -14.23 -0.24
N PHE A 58 -18.49 -14.08 -0.05
CA PHE A 58 -17.82 -14.48 1.17
C PHE A 58 -18.29 -13.66 2.38
N HIS A 59 -18.37 -12.34 2.25
CA HIS A 59 -18.78 -11.48 3.37
C HIS A 59 -20.26 -11.63 3.76
N ALA A 60 -21.10 -12.09 2.83
CA ALA A 60 -22.50 -12.45 3.09
C ALA A 60 -22.68 -13.78 3.84
N LEU A 61 -21.64 -14.61 3.98
CA LEU A 61 -21.72 -15.84 4.77
C LEU A 61 -21.95 -15.55 6.26
N PRO A 62 -22.61 -16.47 6.99
CA PRO A 62 -22.72 -16.41 8.45
C PRO A 62 -21.34 -16.25 9.12
N LEU A 63 -21.31 -15.59 10.28
CA LEU A 63 -20.07 -15.34 11.01
C LEU A 63 -19.32 -16.64 11.35
N GLU A 64 -20.04 -17.70 11.70
CA GLU A 64 -19.47 -19.02 12.00
C GLU A 64 -18.66 -19.59 10.82
N GLU A 65 -19.21 -19.52 9.60
CA GLU A 65 -18.52 -19.96 8.38
C GLU A 65 -17.26 -19.13 8.12
N LYS A 66 -17.33 -17.81 8.27
CA LYS A 66 -16.16 -16.93 8.12
C LYS A 66 -15.09 -17.22 9.16
N ASN A 67 -15.50 -17.59 10.38
CA ASN A 67 -14.59 -17.94 11.47
C ASN A 67 -13.88 -19.29 11.30
N LYS A 68 -14.32 -20.17 10.39
CA LYS A 68 -13.58 -21.41 10.08
C LYS A 68 -12.21 -21.15 9.48
N ILE A 69 -12.04 -20.00 8.83
CA ILE A 69 -10.77 -19.57 8.23
C ILE A 69 -10.13 -18.40 8.98
N ARG A 70 -10.22 -18.35 10.31
CA ARG A 70 -9.61 -17.25 11.10
C ARG A 70 -8.14 -17.03 10.78
N LEU A 71 -7.72 -15.76 10.87
CA LEU A 71 -6.35 -15.34 10.67
C LEU A 71 -5.36 -16.23 11.44
N ASN A 72 -4.41 -16.83 10.71
CA ASN A 72 -3.37 -17.67 11.29
C ASN A 72 -2.05 -16.89 11.49
N GLN A 73 -1.03 -17.57 12.01
CA GLN A 73 0.32 -17.01 12.24
C GLN A 73 1.03 -16.48 10.99
N TRP A 74 0.53 -16.84 9.80
CA TRP A 74 1.05 -16.37 8.50
C TRP A 74 0.25 -15.19 7.94
N HIS A 75 -0.60 -14.55 8.76
CA HIS A 75 -1.48 -13.45 8.38
C HIS A 75 -2.45 -13.80 7.23
N ARG A 76 -2.85 -15.08 7.14
CA ARG A 76 -3.84 -15.55 6.17
C ARG A 76 -5.12 -15.93 6.87
N GLY A 77 -6.26 -15.50 6.31
CA GLY A 77 -7.59 -15.84 6.81
C GLY A 77 -8.47 -14.62 7.06
N TYR A 78 -9.66 -14.88 7.58
CA TYR A 78 -10.64 -13.89 7.98
C TYR A 78 -10.24 -13.22 9.30
N LEU A 79 -10.24 -11.89 9.28
CA LEU A 79 -10.10 -11.04 10.45
C LEU A 79 -11.48 -10.44 10.78
N PRO A 80 -12.12 -10.85 11.89
CA PRO A 80 -13.35 -10.23 12.35
C PRO A 80 -13.19 -8.72 12.58
N LEU A 81 -14.27 -7.97 12.32
CA LEU A 81 -14.34 -6.56 12.68
C LEU A 81 -14.06 -6.40 14.19
N ALA A 82 -13.23 -5.41 14.54
CA ALA A 82 -12.82 -5.09 15.91
C ALA A 82 -11.95 -6.12 16.66
N SER A 83 -11.44 -7.19 16.02
CA SER A 83 -10.53 -8.14 16.70
C SER A 83 -9.05 -7.77 16.66
N TYR A 84 -8.68 -6.70 15.93
CA TYR A 84 -7.30 -6.22 15.87
C TYR A 84 -7.14 -4.95 16.71
N GLN A 85 -6.48 -5.08 17.86
CA GLN A 85 -5.99 -3.94 18.62
C GLN A 85 -4.61 -3.59 18.07
N ILE A 86 -4.49 -2.43 17.41
CA ILE A 86 -3.19 -1.85 17.13
C ILE A 86 -2.61 -1.45 18.48
N LYS A 87 -1.71 -2.26 19.05
CA LYS A 87 -0.80 -1.77 20.10
C LYS A 87 0.21 -0.87 19.41
N SER A 88 -0.15 0.40 19.22
CA SER A 88 0.84 1.41 18.90
C SER A 88 1.73 1.56 20.12
N ASP A 89 2.94 1.02 20.08
CA ASP A 89 3.94 1.39 21.08
C ASP A 89 4.39 2.81 20.73
N SER A 90 3.66 3.80 21.23
CA SER A 90 3.89 5.23 20.96
C SER A 90 5.33 5.65 21.25
N LYS A 91 6.07 4.88 22.06
CA LYS A 91 7.49 5.08 22.34
C LYS A 91 8.38 4.86 21.11
N SER A 92 8.08 3.90 20.23
CA SER A 92 8.94 3.61 19.07
C SER A 92 8.84 4.69 18.00
N VAL A 93 7.63 5.19 17.74
CA VAL A 93 7.38 6.32 16.82
C VAL A 93 8.00 7.61 17.37
N LEU A 94 7.86 7.89 18.67
CA LEU A 94 8.49 9.04 19.31
C LEU A 94 10.02 8.93 19.36
N LEU A 95 10.58 7.73 19.53
CA LEU A 95 12.02 7.50 19.51
C LEU A 95 12.60 7.71 18.11
N ALA A 96 11.91 7.21 17.07
CA ALA A 96 12.28 7.45 15.68
C ALA A 96 12.26 8.96 15.37
N ALA A 97 11.17 9.66 15.74
CA ALA A 97 11.07 11.10 15.54
C ALA A 97 12.19 11.88 16.27
N LYS A 98 12.46 11.55 17.54
CA LYS A 98 13.52 12.20 18.32
C LYS A 98 14.91 11.99 17.73
N ASN A 99 15.22 10.77 17.27
CA ASN A 99 16.52 10.47 16.67
C ASN A 99 16.73 11.18 15.33
N THR A 100 15.67 11.37 14.53
CA THR A 100 15.72 12.17 13.29
C THR A 100 15.95 13.66 13.59
N PHE A 101 15.30 14.21 14.62
CA PHE A 101 15.52 15.61 15.03
C PHE A 101 16.93 15.84 15.61
N VAL A 102 17.46 14.90 16.41
CA VAL A 102 18.82 15.03 17.00
C VAL A 102 19.91 14.95 15.93
N ASN A 103 19.79 14.05 14.95
CA ASN A 103 20.75 13.96 13.84
C ASN A 103 20.72 15.19 12.91
N SER A 104 19.60 15.90 12.82
CA SER A 104 19.53 17.15 12.04
C SER A 104 20.27 18.34 12.69
N ARG A 105 20.51 18.29 14.01
CA ARG A 105 21.18 19.36 14.77
C ARG A 105 22.70 19.19 14.85
N ALA A 106 23.21 17.97 14.64
CA ALA A 106 24.65 17.68 14.63
C ALA A 106 25.34 18.10 13.31
N ASN A 107 24.59 18.23 12.21
CA ASN A 107 25.13 18.60 10.89
C ASN A 107 25.19 20.11 10.64
N PHE A 108 24.76 20.94 11.59
CA PHE A 108 24.77 22.41 11.49
C PHE A 108 25.82 23.10 12.37
N SER A 109 26.67 22.34 13.09
CA SER A 109 27.73 22.91 13.94
C SER A 109 29.16 22.66 13.44
N ASN A 110 29.33 22.14 12.21
CA ASN A 110 30.62 22.08 11.52
C ASN A 110 30.46 22.72 10.13
N SER A 111 30.35 24.04 10.11
CA SER A 111 30.59 24.90 8.96
C SER A 111 31.15 26.21 9.48
#